data_AF-A0A6I9UGB9-F1
#
_entry.id   AF-A0A6I9UGB9-F1
#
_cell.length_a   1.000
_cell.length_b   1.000
_cell.length_c   1.000
_cell.angle_alpha   90.00
_cell.angle_beta   90.00
_cell.angle_gamma   90.00
#
_symmetry.space_group_name_H-M   'P 1'
#
loop_
_entity.id
_entity.type
_entity.pdbx_description
1 polymer ?
#
loop_
_entity_poly.entity_id
_entity_poly.type
_entity_poly.pdbx_seq_one_letter_code
_entity_poly.pdbx_strand_id
1 'polypeptide(L)'
;MSIAGESPGGKPPEYPSDERIPKLPGGIEGIILWTDYAVQQAVIAQKTVESTVESAIEATRSRIDRILNTSSAHFNQTIDSFQDLKSDYSQYEDIAFGKIKEGCLLAASHPLITTGAVLGVGFLGLKRTRQFFYYNTMRLLFSEETLLSRADAKVKQLRQSIDLLKAESEKLEKKAMQAEEDVVRGRTKLRQAGKQIQSALNSAYKIERQARGLKDVLRELPSRESSRFRTQVNNVAKEAKKERNALSKEVARISNHGISV
;
A
#
# COMPACT_ATOMS: atom_id res chain seq x y z
N MET A 1 -39.85 -5.34 -3.90
CA MET A 1 -39.84 -5.09 -5.36
C MET A 1 -38.38 -4.93 -5.79
N SER A 2 -38.07 -5.42 -6.97
CA SER A 2 -36.80 -5.87 -7.53
C SER A 2 -35.50 -5.08 -7.30
N ILE A 3 -34.45 -5.91 -7.26
CA ILE A 3 -33.03 -5.75 -7.61
C ILE A 3 -32.80 -4.85 -8.85
N ALA A 4 -31.80 -3.98 -8.78
CA ALA A 4 -30.89 -3.66 -9.89
C ALA A 4 -29.62 -3.00 -9.32
N GLY A 5 -28.48 -3.70 -9.39
CA GLY A 5 -27.16 -3.14 -9.14
C GLY A 5 -26.51 -2.78 -10.47
N GLU A 6 -26.02 -1.56 -10.61
CA GLU A 6 -25.29 -1.08 -11.79
C GLU A 6 -24.04 -0.29 -11.34
N SER A 7 -22.88 -0.83 -11.76
CA SER A 7 -21.56 -0.23 -12.10
C SER A 7 -21.02 1.02 -11.37
N PRO A 8 -19.72 1.03 -11.01
CA PRO A 8 -18.94 2.27 -10.94
C PRO A 8 -17.95 2.36 -12.11
N GLY A 9 -18.24 3.29 -13.03
CA GLY A 9 -17.29 3.79 -14.02
C GLY A 9 -16.26 4.73 -13.38
N GLY A 10 -14.97 4.39 -13.53
CA GLY A 10 -13.85 5.28 -13.21
C GLY A 10 -13.53 6.19 -14.38
N LYS A 11 -13.52 7.51 -14.15
CA LYS A 11 -13.07 8.52 -15.12
C LYS A 11 -11.52 8.53 -15.22
N PRO A 12 -10.96 8.74 -16.42
CA PRO A 12 -9.52 8.70 -16.67
C PRO A 12 -8.81 10.02 -16.31
N PRO A 13 -7.54 9.98 -15.86
CA PRO A 13 -6.73 11.16 -15.65
C PRO A 13 -6.19 11.74 -16.97
N GLU A 14 -6.28 13.06 -17.00
CA GLU A 14 -5.90 14.02 -18.03
C GLU A 14 -4.37 14.07 -18.23
N TYR A 15 -3.94 14.06 -19.51
CA TYR A 15 -2.53 14.08 -19.90
C TYR A 15 -1.94 15.49 -19.78
N PRO A 16 -0.67 15.63 -19.33
CA PRO A 16 0.03 16.90 -19.42
C PRO A 16 0.51 17.15 -20.85
N SER A 17 0.06 18.27 -21.39
CA SER A 17 0.47 18.85 -22.66
C SER A 17 1.89 19.41 -22.60
N ASP A 18 2.69 18.99 -23.58
CA ASP A 18 3.56 19.83 -24.41
C ASP A 18 4.76 20.54 -23.75
N GLU A 19 5.94 19.91 -23.85
CA GLU A 19 7.19 20.64 -23.99
C GLU A 19 8.05 20.07 -25.13
N ARG A 20 8.14 20.87 -26.20
CA ARG A 20 9.21 20.94 -27.21
C ARG A 20 9.39 19.76 -28.16
N ILE A 21 8.63 19.82 -29.24
CA ILE A 21 8.98 19.27 -30.56
C ILE A 21 10.37 19.79 -30.99
N PRO A 22 11.39 18.94 -31.19
CA PRO A 22 12.58 19.31 -31.95
C PRO A 22 12.18 19.41 -33.43
N LYS A 23 12.51 20.54 -34.04
CA LYS A 23 12.23 20.83 -35.45
C LYS A 23 12.73 19.69 -36.34
N LEU A 24 11.82 19.19 -37.18
CA LEU A 24 12.07 18.21 -38.23
C LEU A 24 13.09 18.79 -39.23
N PRO A 25 14.27 18.19 -39.44
CA PRO A 25 15.12 18.56 -40.57
C PRO A 25 14.49 17.99 -41.84
N GLY A 26 14.05 18.88 -42.72
CA GLY A 26 13.56 18.51 -44.05
C GLY A 26 14.70 17.91 -44.87
N GLY A 27 14.64 16.60 -45.07
CA GLY A 27 15.55 15.85 -45.95
C GLY A 27 15.35 14.35 -45.75
N ILE A 28 15.23 13.61 -46.86
CA ILE A 28 15.05 12.15 -46.88
C ILE A 28 16.11 11.42 -46.03
N GLU A 29 17.31 12.01 -45.93
CA GLU A 29 18.44 11.54 -45.12
C GLU A 29 18.18 11.55 -43.59
N GLY A 30 17.46 12.55 -43.07
CA GLY A 30 17.17 12.66 -41.63
C GLY A 30 16.14 11.63 -41.17
N ILE A 31 15.22 11.23 -42.06
CA ILE A 31 14.23 10.19 -41.81
C ILE A 31 14.91 8.83 -41.76
N ILE A 32 15.87 8.56 -42.66
CA ILE A 32 16.63 7.30 -42.71
C ILE A 32 17.47 7.12 -41.43
N LEU A 33 18.17 8.17 -40.99
CA LEU A 33 18.98 8.15 -39.76
C LEU A 33 18.15 7.90 -38.49
N TRP A 34 16.96 8.48 -38.40
CA TRP A 34 16.08 8.25 -37.25
C TRP A 34 15.47 6.85 -37.28
N THR A 35 15.10 6.34 -38.46
CA THR A 35 14.58 4.96 -38.59
C THR A 35 15.65 3.94 -38.22
N ASP A 36 16.90 4.13 -38.64
CA ASP A 36 18.00 3.21 -38.33
C ASP A 36 18.32 3.23 -36.83
N TYR A 37 18.30 4.42 -36.20
CA TYR A 37 18.44 4.58 -34.76
C TYR A 37 17.30 3.90 -33.97
N ALA A 38 16.05 4.05 -34.42
CA ALA A 38 14.88 3.45 -33.78
C ALA A 38 14.90 1.91 -33.88
N VAL A 39 15.31 1.38 -35.03
CA VAL A 39 15.49 -0.08 -35.24
C VAL A 39 16.59 -0.61 -34.33
N GLN A 40 17.71 0.09 -34.20
CA GLN A 40 18.82 -0.33 -33.34
C GLN A 40 18.42 -0.37 -31.86
N GLN A 41 17.63 0.62 -31.39
CA GLN A 41 17.11 0.63 -30.02
C GLN A 41 16.08 -0.48 -29.77
N ALA A 42 15.23 -0.80 -30.75
CA ALA A 42 14.29 -1.90 -30.64
C ALA A 42 15.02 -3.26 -30.50
N VAL A 43 16.11 -3.47 -31.25
CA VAL A 43 16.92 -4.70 -31.17
C VAL A 43 17.62 -4.82 -29.82
N ILE A 44 18.13 -3.73 -29.25
CA ILE A 44 18.79 -3.72 -27.94
C ILE A 44 17.76 -3.98 -26.82
N ALA A 45 16.58 -3.36 -26.90
CA ALA A 45 15.49 -3.61 -25.96
C ALA A 45 15.01 -5.06 -26.01
N GLN A 46 14.87 -5.64 -27.21
CA GLN A 46 14.48 -7.05 -27.39
C GLN A 46 15.50 -8.00 -26.75
N LYS A 47 16.80 -7.82 -27.02
CA LYS A 47 17.86 -8.67 -26.45
C LYS A 47 17.95 -8.55 -24.91
N THR A 48 17.66 -7.37 -24.37
CA THR A 48 17.66 -7.13 -22.92
C THR A 48 16.46 -7.80 -22.25
N VAL A 49 15.29 -7.80 -22.91
CA VAL A 49 14.11 -8.49 -22.40
C VAL A 49 14.28 -10.01 -22.49
N GLU A 50 14.77 -10.54 -23.62
CA GLU A 50 15.02 -11.98 -23.80
C GLU A 50 16.00 -12.52 -22.74
N SER A 51 17.13 -11.84 -22.51
CA SER A 51 18.11 -12.26 -21.49
C SER A 51 17.60 -12.14 -20.05
N THR A 52 16.76 -11.15 -19.76
CA THR A 52 16.14 -10.99 -18.43
C THR A 52 15.10 -12.07 -18.17
N VAL A 53 14.30 -12.43 -19.19
CA VAL A 53 13.29 -13.48 -19.10
C VAL A 53 13.94 -14.84 -18.93
N GLU A 54 15.00 -15.14 -19.68
CA GLU A 54 15.70 -16.42 -19.57
C GLU A 54 16.38 -16.58 -18.20
N SER A 55 17.01 -15.51 -17.69
CA SER A 55 17.59 -15.48 -16.33
C SER A 55 16.53 -15.66 -15.23
N ALA A 56 15.34 -15.07 -15.41
CA ALA A 56 14.22 -15.23 -14.47
C ALA A 56 13.63 -16.65 -14.51
N ILE A 57 13.57 -17.28 -15.69
CA ILE A 57 13.11 -18.66 -15.86
C ILE A 57 14.11 -19.64 -15.21
N GLU A 58 15.42 -19.41 -15.34
CA GLU A 58 16.43 -20.27 -14.74
C GLU A 58 16.50 -20.11 -13.20
N ALA A 59 16.35 -18.87 -12.71
CA ALA A 59 16.25 -18.59 -11.27
C ALA A 59 14.97 -19.17 -10.63
N THR A 60 13.86 -19.25 -11.37
CA THR A 60 12.63 -19.87 -10.88
C THR A 60 12.71 -21.40 -10.90
N ARG A 61 13.28 -22.00 -11.96
CA ARG A 61 13.54 -23.46 -12.01
C ARG A 61 14.43 -23.93 -10.86
N SER A 62 15.57 -23.28 -10.65
CA SER A 62 16.50 -23.66 -9.56
C SER A 62 15.88 -23.52 -8.15
N ARG A 63 14.99 -22.55 -7.93
CA ARG A 63 14.24 -22.43 -6.67
C ARG A 63 13.19 -23.52 -6.51
N ILE A 64 12.50 -23.89 -7.59
CA ILE A 64 11.51 -24.97 -7.59
C ILE A 64 12.20 -26.32 -7.32
N ASP A 65 13.31 -26.61 -7.98
CA ASP A 65 14.08 -27.85 -7.75
C ASP A 65 14.58 -27.93 -6.30
N ARG A 66 15.00 -26.80 -5.73
CA ARG A 66 15.41 -26.73 -4.33
C ARG A 66 14.24 -26.95 -3.36
N ILE A 67 13.05 -26.41 -3.64
CA ILE A 67 11.83 -26.63 -2.85
C ILE A 67 11.38 -28.08 -2.95
N LEU A 68 11.41 -28.68 -4.14
CA LEU A 68 11.05 -30.09 -4.34
C LEU A 68 11.99 -31.02 -3.58
N ASN A 69 13.30 -30.79 -3.66
CA ASN A 69 14.30 -31.60 -2.95
C ASN A 69 14.16 -31.44 -1.42
N THR A 70 13.98 -30.22 -0.91
CA THR A 70 13.78 -29.98 0.54
C THR A 70 12.43 -30.53 1.03
N SER A 71 11.36 -30.42 0.24
CA SER A 71 10.03 -30.93 0.59
C SER A 71 9.99 -32.45 0.66
N SER A 72 10.71 -33.14 -0.23
CA SER A 72 10.77 -34.61 -0.24
C SER A 72 11.33 -35.19 1.06
N ALA A 73 12.34 -34.55 1.66
CA ALA A 73 12.91 -34.98 2.93
C ALA A 73 11.90 -34.83 4.09
N HIS A 74 11.15 -33.73 4.14
CA HIS A 74 10.09 -33.52 5.14
C HIS A 74 8.87 -34.42 4.93
N PHE A 75 8.55 -34.76 3.67
CA PHE A 75 7.48 -35.68 3.35
C PHE A 75 7.81 -37.11 3.79
N ASN A 76 9.04 -37.57 3.54
CA ASN A 76 9.50 -38.87 4.00
C ASN A 76 9.50 -38.95 5.54
N GLN A 77 9.95 -37.90 6.23
CA GLN A 77 9.86 -37.82 7.70
C GLN A 77 8.40 -37.89 8.22
N THR A 78 7.44 -37.35 7.47
CA THR A 78 6.02 -37.42 7.84
C THR A 78 5.44 -38.81 7.57
N ILE A 79 5.87 -39.47 6.48
CA ILE A 79 5.49 -40.86 6.19
C ILE A 79 6.02 -41.81 7.26
N ASP A 80 7.27 -41.64 7.69
CA ASP A 80 7.88 -42.50 8.70
C ASP A 80 7.15 -42.38 10.05
N SER A 81 6.83 -41.15 10.47
CA SER A 81 6.04 -40.93 11.71
C SER A 81 4.61 -41.50 11.64
N PHE A 82 4.02 -41.59 10.45
CA PHE A 82 2.74 -42.26 10.26
C PHE A 82 2.83 -43.78 10.35
N GLN A 83 3.95 -44.36 9.90
CA GLN A 83 4.21 -45.80 10.04
C GLN A 83 4.43 -46.18 11.52
N ASP A 84 5.15 -45.37 12.27
CA ASP A 84 5.34 -45.55 13.71
C ASP A 84 4.00 -45.46 14.46
N LEU A 85 3.18 -44.46 14.16
CA LEU A 85 1.83 -44.34 14.74
C LEU A 85 0.91 -45.52 14.40
N LYS A 86 1.04 -46.08 13.20
CA LYS A 86 0.27 -47.27 12.80
C LYS A 86 0.69 -48.49 13.61
N SER A 87 1.99 -48.66 13.86
CA SER A 87 2.51 -49.74 14.71
C SER A 87 1.99 -49.61 16.14
N ASP A 88 2.05 -48.41 16.71
CA ASP A 88 1.55 -48.15 18.06
C ASP A 88 0.03 -48.35 18.17
N TYR A 89 -0.73 -47.96 17.14
CA TYR A 89 -2.19 -48.14 17.11
C TYR A 89 -2.60 -49.61 17.04
N SER A 90 -1.86 -50.44 16.29
CA SER A 90 -2.09 -51.88 16.19
C SER A 90 -2.07 -52.57 17.56
N GLN A 91 -1.19 -52.12 18.47
CA GLN A 91 -1.10 -52.69 19.81
C GLN A 91 -2.36 -52.40 20.66
N TYR A 92 -2.92 -51.19 20.53
CA TYR A 92 -4.18 -50.84 21.21
C TYR A 92 -5.39 -51.50 20.56
N GLU A 93 -5.37 -51.66 19.23
CA GLU A 93 -6.38 -52.34 18.45
C GLU A 93 -6.53 -53.80 18.90
N ASP A 94 -5.43 -54.52 19.08
CA ASP A 94 -5.43 -55.91 19.55
C ASP A 94 -5.96 -56.05 20.99
N ILE A 95 -5.65 -55.10 21.88
CA ILE A 95 -6.18 -55.08 23.25
C ILE A 95 -7.69 -54.80 23.24
N ALA A 96 -8.14 -53.84 22.43
CA ALA A 96 -9.55 -53.49 22.30
C ALA A 96 -10.37 -54.64 21.71
N PHE A 97 -9.89 -55.27 20.62
CA PHE A 97 -10.56 -56.43 20.04
C PHE A 97 -10.50 -57.67 20.95
N GLY A 98 -9.43 -57.85 21.71
CA GLY A 98 -9.35 -58.85 22.77
C GLY A 98 -10.46 -58.68 23.80
N LYS A 99 -10.66 -57.45 24.31
CA LYS A 99 -11.72 -57.11 25.27
C LYS A 99 -13.12 -57.21 24.68
N ILE A 100 -13.32 -56.85 23.42
CA ILE A 100 -14.59 -57.02 22.72
C ILE A 100 -14.91 -58.51 22.55
N LYS A 101 -13.92 -59.35 22.24
CA LYS A 101 -14.09 -60.80 22.09
C LYS A 101 -14.42 -61.48 23.43
N GLU A 102 -13.76 -61.07 24.52
CA GLU A 102 -14.11 -61.46 25.89
C GLU A 102 -15.54 -61.01 26.25
N GLY A 103 -15.91 -59.76 25.91
CA GLY A 103 -17.25 -59.23 26.09
C GLY A 103 -18.32 -59.94 25.25
N CYS A 104 -17.97 -60.44 24.06
CA CYS A 104 -18.86 -61.21 23.19
C CYS A 104 -19.07 -62.64 23.74
N LEU A 105 -18.03 -63.25 24.31
CA LEU A 105 -18.15 -64.50 25.06
C LEU A 105 -19.01 -64.33 26.33
N LEU A 106 -18.89 -63.18 27.02
CA LEU A 106 -19.74 -62.84 28.16
C LEU A 106 -21.19 -62.57 27.73
N ALA A 107 -21.41 -61.92 26.59
CA ALA A 107 -22.72 -61.69 26.01
C ALA A 107 -23.45 -62.97 25.61
N ALA A 108 -22.71 -63.99 25.17
CA ALA A 108 -23.28 -65.31 24.87
C ALA A 108 -23.91 -65.97 26.11
N SER A 109 -23.48 -65.60 27.32
CA SER A 109 -24.04 -66.08 28.58
C SER A 109 -25.33 -65.36 29.00
N HIS A 110 -25.58 -64.12 28.53
CA HIS A 110 -26.74 -63.29 28.90
C HIS A 110 -27.44 -62.65 27.67
N PRO A 111 -28.06 -63.45 26.78
CA PRO A 111 -28.52 -63.00 25.46
C PRO A 111 -29.62 -61.91 25.46
N LEU A 112 -30.47 -61.85 26.49
CA LEU A 112 -31.57 -60.89 26.55
C LEU A 112 -31.13 -59.46 26.89
N ILE A 113 -30.21 -59.31 27.87
CA ILE A 113 -29.72 -57.99 28.31
C ILE A 113 -28.80 -57.39 27.23
N THR A 114 -27.96 -58.22 26.61
CA THR A 114 -27.06 -57.75 25.57
C THR A 114 -27.79 -57.33 24.29
N THR A 115 -28.89 -58.00 23.92
CA THR A 115 -29.68 -57.58 22.74
C THR A 115 -30.29 -56.18 22.93
N GLY A 116 -30.80 -55.87 24.12
CA GLY A 116 -31.32 -54.53 24.45
C GLY A 116 -30.22 -53.46 24.44
N ALA A 117 -29.07 -53.75 25.02
CA ALA A 117 -27.94 -52.82 25.05
C ALA A 117 -27.35 -52.56 23.64
N VAL A 118 -27.21 -53.61 22.83
CA VAL A 118 -26.69 -53.50 21.44
C VAL A 118 -27.66 -52.71 20.57
N LEU A 119 -28.98 -52.92 20.69
CA LEU A 119 -29.96 -52.14 19.94
C LEU A 119 -30.02 -50.68 20.41
N GLY A 120 -29.93 -50.41 21.72
CA GLY A 120 -29.90 -49.05 22.26
C GLY A 120 -28.65 -48.26 21.83
N VAL A 121 -27.48 -48.88 21.94
CA VAL A 121 -26.20 -48.29 21.48
C VAL A 121 -26.16 -48.18 19.96
N GLY A 122 -26.69 -49.18 19.23
CA GLY A 122 -26.84 -49.13 17.79
C GLY A 122 -27.74 -47.99 17.34
N PHE A 123 -28.87 -47.75 18.03
CA PHE A 123 -29.79 -46.67 17.72
C PHE A 123 -29.17 -45.29 17.97
N LEU A 124 -28.35 -45.11 19.02
CA LEU A 124 -27.61 -43.87 19.27
C LEU A 124 -26.39 -43.68 18.34
N GLY A 125 -25.77 -44.79 17.92
CA GLY A 125 -24.60 -44.81 17.05
C GLY A 125 -24.91 -44.53 15.58
N LEU A 126 -26.16 -44.76 15.14
CA LEU A 126 -26.60 -44.38 13.79
C LEU A 126 -26.52 -42.85 13.61
N LYS A 127 -25.67 -42.39 12.67
CA LYS A 127 -25.41 -40.96 12.43
C LYS A 127 -26.68 -40.10 12.29
N ARG A 128 -27.76 -40.67 11.76
CA ARG A 128 -29.04 -39.97 11.49
C ARG A 128 -29.83 -39.60 12.75
N THR A 129 -29.89 -40.48 13.75
CA THR A 129 -30.72 -40.30 14.95
C THR A 129 -30.07 -39.31 15.93
N ARG A 130 -28.74 -39.39 16.08
CA ARG A 130 -27.95 -38.40 16.84
C ARG A 130 -28.17 -36.99 16.33
N GLN A 131 -28.13 -36.83 15.01
CA GLN A 131 -28.29 -35.55 14.35
C GLN A 131 -29.73 -35.02 14.48
N PHE A 132 -30.73 -35.89 14.40
CA PHE A 132 -32.13 -35.54 14.62
C PHE A 132 -32.39 -35.02 16.04
N PHE A 133 -31.93 -35.73 17.07
CA PHE A 133 -32.09 -35.28 18.46
C PHE A 133 -31.35 -33.97 18.73
N TYR A 134 -30.13 -33.82 18.22
CA TYR A 134 -29.34 -32.60 18.38
C TYR A 134 -30.03 -31.38 17.76
N TYR A 135 -30.58 -31.50 16.55
CA TYR A 135 -31.29 -30.39 15.93
C TYR A 135 -32.62 -30.09 16.60
N ASN A 136 -33.36 -31.11 17.03
CA ASN A 136 -34.67 -30.92 17.66
C ASN A 136 -34.56 -30.29 19.06
N THR A 137 -33.58 -30.68 19.87
CA THR A 137 -33.38 -30.11 21.21
C THR A 137 -32.79 -28.71 21.13
N MET A 138 -31.82 -28.46 20.25
CA MET A 138 -31.30 -27.11 20.04
C MET A 138 -32.39 -26.16 19.55
N ARG A 139 -33.23 -26.59 18.60
CA ARG A 139 -34.32 -25.76 18.06
C ARG A 139 -35.39 -25.41 19.10
N LEU A 140 -35.67 -26.31 20.05
CA LEU A 140 -36.62 -26.04 21.15
C LEU A 140 -36.02 -25.16 22.26
N LEU A 141 -34.70 -25.22 22.48
CA LEU A 141 -34.02 -24.41 23.50
C LEU A 141 -33.76 -22.97 23.05
N PHE A 142 -33.62 -22.72 21.75
CA PHE A 142 -33.62 -21.37 21.19
C PHE A 142 -35.07 -20.86 21.04
N SER A 143 -35.72 -20.56 22.16
CA SER A 143 -37.02 -19.85 22.15
C SER A 143 -36.87 -18.53 21.39
N GLU A 144 -37.86 -18.19 20.56
CA GLU A 144 -37.91 -16.97 19.74
C GLU A 144 -37.63 -15.71 20.58
N GLU A 145 -38.04 -15.71 21.84
CA GLU A 145 -37.84 -14.63 22.81
C GLU A 145 -36.35 -14.38 23.11
N THR A 146 -35.51 -15.42 23.13
CA THR A 146 -34.06 -15.30 23.36
C THR A 146 -33.34 -14.72 22.14
N LEU A 147 -33.86 -15.00 20.93
CA LEU A 147 -33.34 -14.41 19.70
C LEU A 147 -33.75 -12.94 19.56
N LEU A 148 -35.00 -12.62 19.92
CA LEU A 148 -35.51 -11.24 19.90
C LEU A 148 -34.80 -10.36 20.94
N SER A 149 -34.65 -10.82 22.18
CA SER A 149 -33.92 -10.07 23.21
C SER A 149 -32.44 -9.85 22.85
N ARG A 150 -31.79 -10.83 22.19
CA ARG A 150 -30.44 -10.68 21.66
C ARG A 150 -30.37 -9.70 20.49
N ALA A 151 -31.37 -9.71 19.61
CA ALA A 151 -31.47 -8.73 18.53
C ALA A 151 -31.66 -7.31 19.08
N ASP A 152 -32.54 -7.11 20.06
CA ASP A 152 -32.76 -5.82 20.71
C ASP A 152 -31.51 -5.30 21.42
N ALA A 153 -30.78 -6.17 22.13
CA ALA A 153 -29.52 -5.82 22.76
C ALA A 153 -28.49 -5.35 21.72
N LYS A 154 -28.36 -6.06 20.58
CA LYS A 154 -27.48 -5.66 19.48
C LYS A 154 -27.91 -4.35 18.83
N VAL A 155 -29.20 -4.12 18.64
CA VAL A 155 -29.71 -2.84 18.08
C VAL A 155 -29.40 -1.68 19.03
N LYS A 156 -29.54 -1.87 20.34
CA LYS A 156 -29.16 -0.84 21.34
C LYS A 156 -27.66 -0.54 21.30
N GLN A 157 -26.80 -1.56 21.24
CA GLN A 157 -25.36 -1.38 21.09
C GLN A 157 -25.00 -0.64 19.80
N LEU A 158 -25.63 -1.00 18.68
CA LEU A 158 -25.42 -0.33 17.40
C LEU A 158 -25.86 1.14 17.45
N ARG A 159 -27.01 1.45 18.06
CA ARG A 159 -27.45 2.84 18.26
C ARG A 159 -26.45 3.64 19.07
N GLN A 160 -25.95 3.09 20.19
CA GLN A 160 -24.90 3.73 20.99
C GLN A 160 -23.63 3.98 20.18
N SER A 161 -23.20 3.01 19.35
CA SER A 161 -22.03 3.20 18.48
C SER A 161 -22.23 4.28 17.42
N ILE A 162 -23.45 4.41 16.88
CA ILE A 162 -23.80 5.45 15.91
C ILE A 162 -23.78 6.82 16.59
N ASP A 163 -24.29 6.94 17.82
CA ASP A 163 -24.31 8.22 18.53
C ASP A 163 -22.89 8.69 18.90
N LEU A 164 -22.02 7.75 19.31
CA LEU A 164 -20.59 8.04 19.49
C LEU A 164 -19.94 8.48 18.18
N LEU A 165 -20.19 7.76 17.09
CA LEU A 165 -19.62 8.07 15.78
C LEU A 165 -20.10 9.44 15.26
N LYS A 166 -21.35 9.82 15.50
CA LYS A 166 -21.87 11.15 15.17
C LYS A 166 -21.17 12.26 15.95
N ALA A 167 -20.95 12.05 17.25
CA ALA A 167 -20.25 13.02 18.08
C ALA A 167 -18.77 13.16 17.68
N GLU A 168 -18.12 12.06 17.29
CA GLU A 168 -16.77 12.09 16.75
C GLU A 168 -16.70 12.72 15.35
N SER A 169 -17.67 12.43 14.47
CA SER A 169 -17.71 13.00 13.13
C SER A 169 -17.87 14.52 13.17
N GLU A 170 -18.75 15.05 14.03
CA GLU A 170 -18.94 16.50 14.17
C GLU A 170 -17.66 17.19 14.68
N LYS A 171 -16.93 16.55 15.61
CA LYS A 171 -15.64 17.07 16.10
C LYS A 171 -14.58 17.06 15.01
N LEU A 172 -14.51 15.98 14.23
CA LEU A 172 -13.54 15.86 13.13
C LEU A 172 -13.86 16.83 11.99
N GLU A 173 -15.14 17.03 11.68
CA GLU A 173 -15.60 18.01 10.69
C GLU A 173 -15.22 19.44 11.08
N LYS A 174 -15.45 19.83 12.34
CA LYS A 174 -15.02 21.15 12.84
C LYS A 174 -13.51 21.33 12.75
N LYS A 175 -12.72 20.29 13.09
CA LYS A 175 -11.26 20.32 12.95
C LYS A 175 -10.81 20.42 11.50
N ALA A 176 -11.48 19.71 10.58
CA ALA A 176 -11.20 19.78 9.15
C ALA A 176 -11.48 21.17 8.59
N MET A 177 -12.65 21.76 8.89
CA MET A 177 -13.00 23.12 8.47
C MET A 177 -11.99 24.16 9.00
N GLN A 178 -11.58 24.03 10.27
CA GLN A 178 -10.57 24.93 10.83
C GLN A 178 -9.21 24.79 10.14
N ALA A 179 -8.76 23.56 9.88
CA ALA A 179 -7.51 23.30 9.18
C ALA A 179 -7.55 23.84 7.73
N GLU A 180 -8.68 23.71 7.03
CA GLU A 180 -8.88 24.29 5.70
C GLU A 180 -8.75 25.82 5.74
N GLU A 181 -9.42 26.47 6.69
CA GLU A 181 -9.35 27.92 6.84
C GLU A 181 -7.91 28.39 7.13
N ASP A 182 -7.20 27.69 8.00
CA ASP A 182 -5.80 28.00 8.32
C ASP A 182 -4.87 27.77 7.12
N VAL A 183 -5.11 26.76 6.28
CA VAL A 183 -4.36 26.55 5.03
C VAL A 183 -4.64 27.67 4.03
N VAL A 184 -5.89 28.07 3.86
CA VAL A 184 -6.26 29.17 2.95
C VAL A 184 -5.63 30.49 3.41
N ARG A 185 -5.74 30.81 4.71
CA ARG A 185 -5.10 31.99 5.31
C ARG A 185 -3.58 31.92 5.25
N GLY A 186 -2.99 30.75 5.46
CA GLY A 186 -1.55 30.52 5.33
C GLY A 186 -1.06 30.73 3.91
N ARG A 187 -1.79 30.21 2.91
CA ARG A 187 -1.47 30.36 1.49
C ARG A 187 -1.49 31.82 1.04
N THR A 188 -2.46 32.62 1.50
CA THR A 188 -2.51 34.06 1.15
C THR A 188 -1.35 34.84 1.79
N LYS A 189 -1.03 34.58 3.07
CA LYS A 189 0.13 35.17 3.75
C LYS A 189 1.45 34.81 3.05
N LEU A 190 1.64 33.54 2.69
CA LEU A 190 2.83 33.09 1.96
C LEU A 190 2.95 33.76 0.58
N ARG A 191 1.83 33.93 -0.13
CA ARG A 191 1.82 34.63 -1.41
C ARG A 191 2.20 36.11 -1.25
N GLN A 192 1.68 36.79 -0.23
CA GLN A 192 2.02 38.18 0.04
C GLN A 192 3.50 38.35 0.43
N ALA A 193 4.00 37.50 1.33
CA ALA A 193 5.42 37.48 1.71
C ALA A 193 6.31 37.18 0.50
N GLY A 194 5.92 36.22 -0.36
CA GLY A 194 6.60 35.93 -1.61
C GLY A 194 6.73 37.18 -2.49
N LYS A 195 5.65 37.94 -2.69
CA LYS A 195 5.68 39.17 -3.49
C LYS A 195 6.62 40.23 -2.91
N GLN A 196 6.67 40.36 -1.58
CA GLN A 196 7.60 41.26 -0.90
C GLN A 196 9.06 40.81 -1.11
N ILE A 197 9.34 39.51 -0.98
CA ILE A 197 10.66 38.94 -1.25
C ILE A 197 11.06 39.16 -2.71
N GLN A 198 10.14 38.98 -3.66
CA GLN A 198 10.41 39.21 -5.08
C GLN A 198 10.70 40.70 -5.38
N SER A 199 9.99 41.62 -4.74
CA SER A 199 10.27 43.05 -4.80
C SER A 199 11.68 43.37 -4.27
N ALA A 200 12.05 42.81 -3.11
CA ALA A 200 13.39 42.95 -2.52
C ALA A 200 14.49 42.31 -3.38
N LEU A 201 14.19 41.18 -4.04
CA LEU A 201 15.10 40.54 -4.99
C LEU A 201 15.36 41.44 -6.20
N ASN A 202 14.31 42.08 -6.73
CA ASN A 202 14.43 43.02 -7.84
C ASN A 202 15.21 44.29 -7.45
N SER A 203 15.02 44.80 -6.23
CA SER A 203 15.81 45.94 -5.74
C SER A 203 17.28 45.56 -5.54
N ALA A 204 17.57 44.41 -4.92
CA ALA A 204 18.93 43.88 -4.79
C ALA A 204 19.60 43.66 -6.16
N TYR A 205 18.86 43.17 -7.15
CA TYR A 205 19.33 43.02 -8.53
C TYR A 205 19.68 44.37 -9.18
N LYS A 206 18.86 45.41 -8.98
CA LYS A 206 19.15 46.76 -9.48
C LYS A 206 20.40 47.34 -8.82
N ILE A 207 20.55 47.19 -7.50
CA ILE A 207 21.74 47.63 -6.75
C ILE A 207 22.98 46.91 -7.26
N GLU A 208 22.93 45.59 -7.42
CA GLU A 208 24.03 44.80 -7.97
C GLU A 208 24.43 45.29 -9.37
N ARG A 209 23.45 45.58 -10.23
CA ARG A 209 23.68 46.07 -11.59
C ARG A 209 24.30 47.47 -11.61
N GLN A 210 23.81 48.39 -10.77
CA GLN A 210 24.37 49.73 -10.61
C GLN A 210 25.80 49.68 -10.06
N ALA A 211 26.06 48.83 -9.05
CA ALA A 211 27.39 48.64 -8.50
C ALA A 211 28.36 48.07 -9.53
N ARG A 212 27.94 47.10 -10.35
CA ARG A 212 28.77 46.60 -11.46
C ARG A 212 29.06 47.70 -12.49
N GLY A 213 28.04 48.45 -12.93
CA GLY A 213 28.23 49.55 -13.86
C GLY A 213 29.19 50.62 -13.33
N LEU A 214 29.05 50.99 -12.05
CA LEU A 214 29.96 51.95 -11.40
C LEU A 214 31.39 51.40 -11.30
N LYS A 215 31.54 50.10 -11.01
CA LYS A 215 32.86 49.44 -11.01
C LYS A 215 33.51 49.48 -12.39
N ASP A 216 32.73 49.28 -13.45
CA ASP A 216 33.22 49.31 -14.83
C ASP A 216 33.70 50.72 -15.21
N VAL A 217 32.93 51.77 -14.88
CA VAL A 217 33.36 53.18 -15.06
C VAL A 217 34.63 53.47 -14.25
N LEU A 218 34.66 53.07 -12.97
CA LEU A 218 35.83 53.27 -12.13
C LEU A 218 37.06 52.54 -12.67
N ARG A 219 36.90 51.48 -13.48
CA ARG A 219 38.01 50.74 -14.12
C ARG A 219 38.79 51.60 -15.11
N GLU A 220 38.14 52.58 -15.72
CA GLU A 220 38.72 53.44 -16.75
C GLU A 220 39.55 54.59 -16.15
N LEU A 221 39.32 54.98 -14.89
CA LEU A 221 40.09 56.03 -14.22
C LEU A 221 41.34 55.47 -13.51
N PRO A 222 42.57 55.85 -13.90
CA PRO A 222 43.82 55.38 -13.28
C PRO A 222 44.20 56.18 -12.01
N SER A 223 43.24 56.62 -11.19
CA SER A 223 43.50 57.38 -9.96
C SER A 223 43.55 56.49 -8.71
N ARG A 224 44.34 56.90 -7.70
CA ARG A 224 44.48 56.21 -6.40
C ARG A 224 43.16 56.16 -5.63
N GLU A 225 42.34 57.22 -5.71
CA GLU A 225 41.01 57.25 -5.09
C GLU A 225 40.03 56.29 -5.77
N SER A 226 40.11 56.16 -7.10
CA SER A 226 39.31 55.20 -7.86
C SER A 226 39.58 53.76 -7.42
N SER A 227 40.83 53.42 -7.05
CA SER A 227 41.16 52.09 -6.50
C SER A 227 40.43 51.79 -5.17
N ARG A 228 40.35 52.77 -4.27
CA ARG A 228 39.61 52.62 -3.00
C ARG A 228 38.11 52.40 -3.27
N PHE A 229 37.52 53.23 -4.12
CA PHE A 229 36.10 53.09 -4.50
C PHE A 229 35.81 51.77 -5.23
N ARG A 230 36.71 51.29 -6.12
CA ARG A 230 36.57 49.98 -6.76
C ARG A 230 36.42 48.86 -5.74
N THR A 231 37.20 48.90 -4.66
CA THR A 231 37.15 47.89 -3.60
C THR A 231 35.84 47.94 -2.84
N GLN A 232 35.40 49.14 -2.44
CA GLN A 232 34.11 49.36 -1.77
C GLN A 232 32.93 48.90 -2.63
N VAL A 233 32.87 49.33 -3.89
CA VAL A 233 31.80 48.96 -4.84
C VAL A 233 31.80 47.45 -5.12
N ASN A 234 32.98 46.83 -5.21
CA ASN A 234 33.08 45.38 -5.38
C ASN A 234 32.55 44.61 -4.15
N ASN A 235 32.78 45.12 -2.95
CA ASN A 235 32.24 44.52 -1.72
C ASN A 235 30.71 44.66 -1.68
N VAL A 236 30.17 45.85 -1.97
CA VAL A 236 28.71 46.09 -2.07
C VAL A 236 28.07 45.19 -3.12
N ALA A 237 28.70 45.03 -4.30
CA ALA A 237 28.20 44.13 -5.35
C ALA A 237 28.20 42.66 -4.91
N LYS A 238 29.23 42.22 -4.18
CA LYS A 238 29.30 40.85 -3.63
C LYS A 238 28.23 40.61 -2.58
N GLU A 239 28.02 41.58 -1.68
CA GLU A 239 27.00 41.52 -0.63
C GLU A 239 25.59 41.49 -1.24
N ALA A 240 25.27 42.41 -2.16
CA ALA A 240 24.00 42.42 -2.89
C ALA A 240 23.75 41.10 -3.65
N LYS A 241 24.78 40.53 -4.28
CA LYS A 241 24.68 39.21 -4.94
C LYS A 241 24.39 38.08 -3.96
N LYS A 242 25.02 38.10 -2.78
CA LYS A 242 24.81 37.10 -1.73
C LYS A 242 23.38 37.15 -1.20
N GLU A 243 22.90 38.35 -0.87
CA GLU A 243 21.52 38.58 -0.41
C GLU A 243 20.51 38.17 -1.49
N ARG A 244 20.72 38.57 -2.74
CA ARG A 244 19.86 38.17 -3.86
C ARG A 244 19.77 36.64 -4.00
N ASN A 245 20.89 35.93 -3.90
CA ASN A 245 20.89 34.48 -3.99
C ASN A 245 20.18 33.83 -2.79
N ALA A 246 20.23 34.43 -1.60
CA ALA A 246 19.48 33.97 -0.43
C ALA A 246 17.97 34.18 -0.64
N LEU A 247 17.54 35.38 -1.05
CA LEU A 247 16.14 35.68 -1.36
C LEU A 247 15.59 34.80 -2.50
N SER A 248 16.41 34.51 -3.52
CA SER A 248 16.03 33.63 -4.63
C SER A 248 15.75 32.20 -4.18
N LYS A 249 16.48 31.71 -3.17
CA LYS A 249 16.23 30.38 -2.58
C LYS A 249 14.91 30.38 -1.82
N GLU A 250 14.59 31.43 -1.08
CA GLU A 250 13.32 31.54 -0.35
C GLU A 250 12.11 31.63 -1.30
N VAL A 251 12.22 32.38 -2.41
CA VAL A 251 11.17 32.38 -3.45
C VAL A 251 10.99 30.99 -4.06
N ALA A 252 12.08 30.29 -4.37
CA ALA A 252 12.01 28.92 -4.89
C ALA A 252 11.35 27.96 -3.88
N ARG A 253 11.64 28.10 -2.58
CA ARG A 253 10.97 27.33 -1.53
C ARG A 253 9.47 27.59 -1.51
N ILE A 254 9.01 28.84 -1.64
CA ILE A 254 7.58 29.17 -1.71
C ILE A 254 6.94 28.55 -2.97
N SER A 255 7.60 28.66 -4.12
CA SER A 255 7.13 28.07 -5.38
C SER A 255 6.99 26.55 -5.32
N ASN A 256 7.92 25.86 -4.65
CA ASN A 256 7.87 24.40 -4.49
C ASN A 256 6.64 23.92 -3.69
N HIS A 257 6.01 24.79 -2.88
CA HIS A 257 4.75 24.48 -2.21
C HIS A 257 3.51 24.71 -3.11
N GLY A 258 3.70 24.90 -4.43
CA GLY A 258 2.61 25.15 -5.38
C GLY A 258 1.95 26.53 -5.24
N ILE A 259 2.67 27.49 -4.66
CA ILE A 259 2.22 28.88 -4.50
C ILE A 259 2.94 29.73 -5.53
N SER A 260 2.21 30.18 -6.56
CA SER A 260 2.72 31.14 -7.53
C SER A 260 2.87 32.51 -6.87
N VAL A 261 4.11 32.98 -6.76
CA VAL A 261 4.46 34.32 -6.29
C VAL A 261 4.30 35.33 -7.43
#